data_AF-A0A2T3HXA3-F1
#
_entry.id   AF-A0A2T3HXA3-F1
#
_cell.length_a   1.000
_cell.length_b   1.000
_cell.length_c   1.000
_cell.angle_alpha   90.00
_cell.angle_beta   90.00
_cell.angle_gamma   90.00
#
_symmetry.space_group_name_H-M   'P 1'
#
loop_
_entity.id
_entity.type
_entity.pdbx_description
1 polymer ?
#
loop_
_entity_poly.entity_id
_entity_poly.type
_entity_poly.pdbx_seq_one_letter_code
_entity_poly.pdbx_strand_id
1 'polypeptide(L)'
;MNLLKLYSRDILGLSVVGFFILSVLGLIFGTIALFNYVSGDTVLATSNAQLAVLHIAFIIPALIIGHYINRPSWVAAVEKLKFTREIK
;
A
#
# COMPACT_ATOMS: atom_id res chain seq x y z
N MET A 1 22.81 4.81 14.42
CA MET A 1 21.98 4.21 13.35
C MET A 1 22.16 5.04 12.09
N ASN A 2 22.41 4.42 10.94
CA ASN A 2 22.76 5.15 9.71
C ASN A 2 21.52 5.91 9.17
N LEU A 3 21.65 7.22 8.90
CA LEU A 3 20.55 8.09 8.43
C LEU A 3 19.81 7.52 7.21
N LEU A 4 20.55 6.87 6.32
CA LEU A 4 20.04 6.18 5.14
C LEU A 4 18.98 5.11 5.49
N LYS A 5 19.16 4.42 6.62
CA LYS A 5 18.26 3.35 7.07
C LYS A 5 16.92 3.93 7.54
N LEU A 6 16.94 5.06 8.25
CA LEU A 6 15.73 5.77 8.67
C LEU A 6 14.96 6.31 7.46
N TYR A 7 15.65 6.96 6.53
CA TYR A 7 15.02 7.52 5.32
C TYR A 7 14.42 6.43 4.41
N SER A 8 15.10 5.29 4.28
CA SER A 8 14.57 4.14 3.53
C SER A 8 13.25 3.62 4.12
N ARG A 9 13.11 3.61 5.44
CA ARG A 9 11.86 3.22 6.12
C ARG A 9 10.71 4.11 5.72
N ASP A 10 10.94 5.42 5.74
CA ASP A 10 9.89 6.41 5.53
C ASP A 10 9.43 6.39 4.06
N ILE A 11 10.35 6.22 3.10
CA ILE A 11 10.01 6.01 1.68
C ILE A 11 9.22 4.71 1.48
N LEU A 12 9.66 3.62 2.11
CA LEU A 12 8.95 2.34 2.03
C LEU A 12 7.56 2.45 2.65
N GLY A 13 7.42 3.16 3.77
CA GLY A 13 6.13 3.45 4.40
C GLY A 13 5.21 4.26 3.49
N LEU A 14 5.72 5.32 2.86
CA LEU A 14 4.96 6.12 1.90
C LEU A 14 4.51 5.27 0.70
N SER A 15 5.37 4.36 0.24
CA SER A 15 5.08 3.45 -0.86
C SER A 15 3.96 2.46 -0.49
N VAL A 16 3.93 1.96 0.75
CA VAL A 16 2.83 1.13 1.26
C VAL A 16 1.50 1.89 1.22
N VAL A 17 1.48 3.17 1.60
CA VAL A 17 0.27 4.00 1.49
C VAL A 17 -0.16 4.14 0.03
N GLY A 18 0.77 4.38 -0.88
CA GLY A 18 0.48 4.45 -2.32
C GLY A 18 -0.13 3.14 -2.87
N PHE A 19 0.47 1.99 -2.53
CA PHE A 19 -0.05 0.68 -2.93
C PHE A 19 -1.41 0.36 -2.31
N PHE A 20 -1.65 0.80 -1.08
CA PHE A 20 -2.96 0.67 -0.44
C PHE A 20 -4.04 1.48 -1.17
N ILE A 21 -3.75 2.74 -1.54
CA ILE A 21 -4.69 3.56 -2.31
C ILE A 21 -4.99 2.91 -3.67
N LEU A 22 -3.96 2.42 -4.37
CA LEU A 22 -4.13 1.69 -5.63
C LEU A 22 -4.98 0.43 -5.45
N SER A 23 -4.81 -0.30 -4.34
CA SER A 23 -5.67 -1.45 -4.04
C SER A 23 -7.13 -1.06 -3.84
N VAL A 24 -7.42 0.07 -3.21
CA VAL A 24 -8.80 0.56 -3.00
C VAL A 24 -9.44 0.95 -4.33
N LEU A 25 -8.68 1.55 -5.26
CA LEU A 25 -9.13 1.78 -6.63
C LEU A 25 -9.57 0.49 -7.32
N GLY A 26 -8.90 -0.63 -7.03
CA GLY A 26 -9.30 -1.94 -7.54
C GLY A 26 -10.69 -2.39 -7.07
N LEU A 27 -11.03 -2.15 -5.80
CA LEU A 27 -12.39 -2.40 -5.28
C LEU A 27 -13.44 -1.52 -5.97
N ILE A 28 -13.11 -0.26 -6.25
CA ILE A 28 -13.99 0.67 -6.96
C ILE A 28 -14.25 0.16 -8.38
N PHE A 29 -13.20 -0.15 -9.14
CA PHE A 29 -13.35 -0.71 -10.49
C PHE A 29 -14.08 -2.05 -10.50
N GLY A 30 -13.88 -2.90 -9.48
CA GLY A 30 -14.61 -4.16 -9.35
C GLY A 30 -16.11 -3.95 -9.12
N THR A 31 -16.47 -2.96 -8.30
CA THR A 31 -17.87 -2.58 -8.07
C THR A 31 -18.51 -2.05 -9.35
N ILE A 32 -17.80 -1.19 -10.10
CA ILE A 32 -18.25 -0.66 -11.39
C ILE A 32 -18.40 -1.78 -12.43
N ALA A 33 -17.45 -2.72 -12.47
CA ALA A 33 -17.52 -3.87 -13.36
C ALA A 33 -18.77 -4.71 -13.11
N LEU A 34 -19.13 -4.92 -11.83
CA LEU A 34 -20.35 -5.63 -11.45
C LEU A 34 -21.61 -4.89 -11.95
N PHE A 35 -21.70 -3.58 -11.74
CA PHE A 35 -22.82 -2.78 -12.25
C PHE A 35 -22.94 -2.84 -13.78
N ASN A 36 -21.82 -2.75 -14.50
CA ASN A 36 -21.82 -2.83 -15.96
C ASN A 36 -22.22 -4.22 -16.45
N TYR A 37 -21.79 -5.28 -15.75
CA TYR A 37 -22.18 -6.64 -16.07
C TYR A 37 -23.69 -6.85 -15.93
N VAL A 38 -24.29 -6.37 -14.83
CA VAL A 38 -25.74 -6.42 -14.60
C VAL A 38 -26.51 -5.56 -15.61
N SER A 39 -25.92 -4.46 -16.07
CA SER A 39 -26.51 -3.56 -17.08
C SER A 39 -26.42 -4.08 -18.52
N GLY A 40 -25.76 -5.22 -18.74
CA GLY A 40 -25.59 -5.81 -20.07
C GLY A 40 -24.44 -5.21 -20.90
N ASP A 41 -23.70 -4.24 -20.37
CA ASP A 41 -22.51 -3.69 -21.03
C ASP A 41 -21.28 -4.56 -20.71
N THR A 42 -21.16 -5.65 -21.46
CA THR A 42 -20.10 -6.66 -21.27
C THR A 42 -18.71 -6.13 -21.61
N VAL A 43 -18.62 -5.13 -22.48
CA VAL A 43 -17.34 -4.51 -22.90
C VAL A 43 -16.79 -3.67 -21.76
N LEU A 44 -17.60 -2.77 -21.20
CA LEU A 44 -17.20 -1.97 -20.04
C LEU A 44 -17.02 -2.83 -18.79
N ALA A 45 -17.84 -3.87 -18.60
CA ALA A 45 -17.66 -4.81 -17.50
C ALA A 45 -16.29 -5.49 -17.54
N THR A 46 -15.88 -6.00 -18.71
CA THR A 46 -14.60 -6.70 -18.87
C THR A 46 -13.41 -5.76 -18.68
N SER A 47 -13.46 -4.56 -19.26
CA SER A 47 -12.40 -3.55 -19.11
C SER A 47 -12.22 -3.14 -17.64
N ASN A 48 -13.32 -2.84 -16.94
CA ASN A 48 -13.28 -2.48 -15.53
C ASN A 48 -12.85 -3.66 -14.64
N ALA A 49 -13.22 -4.90 -14.98
CA ALA A 49 -12.76 -6.09 -14.25
C ALA A 49 -11.25 -6.30 -14.39
N GLN A 50 -10.68 -6.09 -15.58
CA GLN A 50 -9.22 -6.14 -15.78
C GLN A 50 -8.50 -5.07 -14.97
N LEU A 51 -9.02 -3.84 -14.98
CA LEU A 51 -8.49 -2.76 -14.15
C LEU A 51 -8.58 -3.10 -12.66
N ALA A 52 -9.69 -3.67 -12.20
CA ALA A 52 -9.87 -4.10 -10.82
C ALA A 52 -8.80 -5.11 -10.40
N VAL A 53 -8.56 -6.15 -11.21
CA VAL A 53 -7.56 -7.18 -10.93
C VAL A 53 -6.15 -6.59 -10.86
N LEU A 54 -5.77 -5.74 -11.82
CA LEU A 54 -4.46 -5.09 -11.83
C LEU A 54 -4.24 -4.25 -10.56
N HIS A 55 -5.28 -3.55 -10.11
CA HIS A 55 -5.20 -2.70 -8.94
C HIS A 55 -5.21 -3.48 -7.62
N ILE A 56 -6.01 -4.54 -7.50
CA ILE A 56 -6.03 -5.43 -6.34
C ILE A 56 -4.67 -6.14 -6.16
N ALA A 57 -3.95 -6.42 -7.25
CA ALA A 57 -2.62 -7.03 -7.17
C ALA A 57 -1.61 -6.20 -6.36
N PHE A 58 -1.82 -4.89 -6.18
CA PHE A 58 -0.97 -4.03 -5.33
C PHE A 58 -1.06 -4.35 -3.83
N ILE A 59 -2.03 -5.15 -3.38
CA ILE A 59 -2.06 -5.67 -2.00
C ILE A 59 -0.80 -6.48 -1.70
N ILE A 60 -0.32 -7.28 -2.66
CA ILE A 60 0.82 -8.18 -2.45
C ILE A 60 2.10 -7.40 -2.08
N PRO A 61 2.58 -6.43 -2.89
CA PRO A 61 3.75 -5.64 -2.51
C PRO A 61 3.51 -4.80 -1.26
N ALA A 62 2.28 -4.30 -1.01
CA ALA A 62 1.96 -3.56 0.21
C ALA A 62 2.17 -4.41 1.48
N LEU A 63 1.71 -5.67 1.47
CA LEU A 63 1.88 -6.60 2.59
C LEU A 63 3.34 -7.00 2.80
N ILE A 64 4.08 -7.27 1.72
CA ILE A 64 5.52 -7.62 1.79
C ILE A 64 6.32 -6.47 2.42
N ILE A 65 6.11 -5.24 1.94
CA ILE A 65 6.84 -4.08 2.44
C ILE A 65 6.40 -3.73 3.87
N GLY A 66 5.11 -3.81 4.18
CA GLY A 66 4.59 -3.60 5.53
C GLY A 66 5.23 -4.57 6.54
N HIS A 67 5.34 -5.86 6.17
CA HIS A 67 6.03 -6.86 6.98
C HIS A 67 7.53 -6.55 7.14
N TYR A 68 8.18 -6.06 6.09
CA TYR A 68 9.59 -5.68 6.13
C TYR A 68 9.86 -4.49 7.06
N ILE A 69 8.97 -3.49 7.09
CA ILE A 69 9.07 -2.30 7.95
C ILE A 69 8.81 -2.65 9.42
N ASN A 70 7.90 -3.59 9.71
CA ASN A 70 7.50 -3.94 11.07
C ASN A 70 8.55 -4.74 11.87
N ARG A 71 9.80 -4.82 11.40
CA ARG A 71 10.85 -5.54 12.12
C ARG A 71 11.20 -4.83 13.45
N PRO A 72 11.24 -5.56 14.59
CA PRO A 72 11.41 -4.98 15.92
C PRO A 72 12.75 -4.23 16.10
N SER A 73 13.79 -4.61 15.34
CA SER A 73 15.07 -3.91 15.36
C SER A 73 15.03 -2.49 14.78
N TRP A 74 14.06 -2.18 13.91
CA TRP A 74 13.87 -0.84 13.36
C TRP A 74 12.99 0.01 14.28
N VAL A 75 11.95 -0.59 14.88
CA VAL A 75 11.06 0.06 15.86
C VAL A 75 11.83 0.51 17.10
N ALA A 76 12.63 -0.39 17.70
CA ALA A 76 13.43 -0.09 18.90
C ALA A 76 14.46 1.03 18.66
N ALA A 77 14.92 1.18 17.42
CA ALA A 77 15.91 2.18 17.08
C ALA A 77 15.31 3.57 16.77
N VAL A 78 14.04 3.61 16.35
CA VAL A 78 13.26 4.86 16.22
C VAL A 78 12.87 5.38 17.60
N GLU A 79 12.49 4.49 18.51
CA GLU A 79 12.17 4.83 19.89
C GLU A 79 13.37 5.49 20.58
N LYS A 80 14.58 4.92 20.47
CA LYS A 80 15.82 5.55 20.97
C LYS A 80 16.07 6.95 20.40
N LEU A 81 15.81 7.17 19.10
CA LEU A 81 15.99 8.48 18.47
C LEU A 81 14.98 9.52 18.98
N LYS A 82 13.74 9.11 19.26
CA LYS A 82 12.69 9.99 19.79
C LYS A 82 13.04 10.45 21.21
N PHE A 83 13.49 9.53 22.07
CA PHE A 83 13.93 9.85 23.43
C PHE A 83 15.18 10.74 23.47
N THR A 84 16.16 10.55 22.59
CA THR A 84 17.34 11.45 22.54
C THR A 84 16.99 12.88 22.13
N ARG A 85 15.90 13.09 21.37
CA ARG A 85 15.43 14.43 20.98
C ARG A 85 14.68 15.17 22.09
N GLU A 86 14.05 14.47 23.02
CA GLU A 86 13.27 15.09 24.11
C GLU A 86 14.09 15.42 25.36
N ILE A 87 15.38 15.03 25.40
CA ILE A 87 16.31 15.34 26.52
C ILE A 87 17.13 16.62 26.21
N LYS A 88 16.67 17.48 25.30
CA LYS A 88 17.30 18.76 25.00
C LYS A 88 16.27 19.88 25.01
#